data_AF-A0ABD2PJ56-F1
#
_entry.id   AF-A0ABD2PJ56-F1
#
_cell.length_a   1.000
_cell.length_b   1.000
_cell.length_c   1.000
_cell.angle_alpha   90.00
_cell.angle_beta   90.00
_cell.angle_gamma   90.00
#
_symmetry.space_group_name_H-M   'P 1'
#
loop_
_entity.id
_entity.type
_entity.pdbx_description
1 polymer ?
#
loop_
_entity_poly.entity_id
_entity_poly.type
_entity_poly.pdbx_seq_one_letter_code
_entity_poly.pdbx_strand_id
1 'polypeptide(L)'
;MYHRSLLVKELWTEYWRFVYLLVYPIVLAIPCAIVGTKLAAGTFCLFLIAGLWILEVLPIHITALLPIVLAPTLGVVPSRVICREYTSDTIFLFVGGIIIALAVENSQLHKRISIFVVKLVGTDKRMMLLGFMVPTWFLSMWINNTAATVMMVTIVNSVLSSLEQGLVTQDLALKILKTGKREDFAVELEKMEEPLSSELEEQDQAYREDIRKFGVALSLCTCYSATCGGIATLTGTAPNAVLRGIVTTRYGAVDNFTFSTWMAYAFPISFLQLIFTWIILMLIYIGPRWTFTLGKNRSSKALELERRSKAVIDQEARNLGPMTFQEISAGFLFLT
;
A
#
# COMPACT_ATOMS: atom_id res chain seq x y z
N MET A 1 30.80 8.83 -30.82
CA MET A 1 31.13 8.37 -29.45
C MET A 1 29.89 8.30 -28.55
N TYR A 2 29.02 9.31 -28.54
CA TYR A 2 27.78 9.36 -27.74
C TYR A 2 26.76 8.23 -28.03
N HIS A 3 26.62 7.84 -29.29
CA HIS A 3 25.68 6.80 -29.70
C HIS A 3 26.09 5.39 -29.21
N ARG A 4 27.40 5.11 -29.13
CA ARG A 4 27.92 3.86 -28.55
C ARG A 4 27.71 3.80 -27.04
N SER A 5 27.84 4.92 -26.32
CA SER A 5 27.57 4.93 -24.87
C SER A 5 26.09 4.79 -24.53
N LEU A 6 25.18 5.22 -25.42
CA LEU A 6 23.74 5.04 -25.24
C LEU A 6 23.35 3.56 -25.44
N LEU A 7 23.81 2.96 -26.53
CA LEU A 7 23.59 1.53 -26.81
C LEU A 7 24.15 0.63 -25.72
N VAL A 8 25.35 0.93 -25.20
CA VAL A 8 25.93 0.15 -24.08
C VAL A 8 25.08 0.29 -22.81
N LYS A 9 24.50 1.47 -22.54
CA LYS A 9 23.61 1.65 -21.39
C LYS A 9 22.31 0.88 -21.56
N GLU A 10 21.69 0.95 -22.74
CA GLU A 10 20.44 0.24 -23.05
C GLU A 10 20.62 -1.28 -23.00
N LEU A 11 21.67 -1.79 -23.64
CA LEU A 11 22.05 -3.20 -23.58
C LEU A 11 22.37 -3.62 -22.14
N TRP A 12 23.12 -2.80 -21.39
CA TRP A 12 23.41 -3.13 -19.99
C TRP A 12 22.14 -3.17 -19.14
N THR A 13 21.20 -2.23 -19.32
CA THR A 13 19.93 -2.23 -18.57
C THR A 13 19.05 -3.44 -18.84
N GLU A 14 19.10 -4.01 -20.04
CA GLU A 14 18.36 -5.24 -20.38
C GLU A 14 19.10 -6.52 -19.97
N TYR A 15 20.42 -6.58 -20.16
CA TYR A 15 21.19 -7.82 -20.06
C TYR A 15 21.93 -8.03 -18.73
N TRP A 16 22.04 -7.02 -17.86
CA TRP A 16 22.80 -7.16 -16.60
C TRP A 16 22.28 -8.29 -15.70
N ARG A 17 20.96 -8.54 -15.73
CA ARG A 17 20.33 -9.65 -14.98
C ARG A 17 20.80 -11.02 -15.46
N PHE A 18 20.86 -11.21 -16.78
CA PHE A 18 21.36 -12.45 -17.38
C PHE A 18 22.85 -12.64 -17.12
N VAL A 19 23.63 -11.56 -17.24
CA VAL A 19 25.07 -11.57 -16.92
C VAL A 19 25.28 -11.93 -15.45
N TYR A 20 24.53 -11.33 -14.52
CA TYR A 20 24.62 -11.66 -13.11
C TYR A 20 24.25 -13.11 -12.85
N LEU A 21 23.16 -13.60 -13.44
CA LEU A 21 22.70 -14.98 -13.28
C LEU A 21 23.72 -16.01 -13.76
N LEU A 22 24.52 -15.69 -14.79
CA LEU A 22 25.60 -16.56 -15.27
C LEU A 22 26.89 -16.40 -14.45
N VAL A 23 27.33 -15.17 -14.22
CA VAL A 23 28.66 -14.89 -13.64
C VAL A 23 28.65 -15.12 -12.12
N TYR A 24 27.59 -14.73 -11.41
CA TYR A 24 27.55 -14.79 -9.96
C TYR A 24 27.67 -16.22 -9.39
N PRO A 25 26.95 -17.24 -9.91
CA PRO A 25 27.15 -18.61 -9.46
C PRO A 25 28.55 -19.13 -9.78
N ILE A 26 29.14 -18.76 -10.93
CA ILE A 26 30.49 -19.19 -11.31
C ILE A 26 31.52 -18.63 -10.33
N VAL A 27 31.42 -17.34 -10.00
CA VAL A 27 32.31 -16.68 -9.04
C VAL A 27 32.19 -17.32 -7.65
N LEU A 28 30.97 -17.61 -7.20
CA LEU A 28 30.74 -18.28 -5.92
C LEU A 28 31.20 -19.75 -5.90
N ALA A 29 31.18 -20.43 -7.06
CA ALA A 29 31.59 -21.83 -7.17
C ALA A 29 33.11 -22.00 -7.02
N ILE A 30 33.91 -20.99 -7.38
CA ILE A 30 35.39 -21.06 -7.31
C ILE A 30 35.87 -21.30 -5.85
N PRO A 31 35.52 -20.48 -4.84
CA PRO A 31 35.86 -20.76 -3.45
C PRO A 31 35.29 -22.10 -2.93
N CYS A 32 34.09 -22.46 -3.38
CA CYS A 32 33.45 -23.72 -2.97
C CYS A 32 34.25 -24.95 -3.45
N ALA A 33 34.72 -24.91 -4.69
CA ALA A 33 35.52 -25.98 -5.29
C ALA A 33 36.89 -26.13 -4.62
N ILE A 34 37.50 -25.02 -4.17
CA ILE A 34 38.80 -25.02 -3.48
C ILE A 34 38.70 -25.71 -2.11
N VAL A 35 37.62 -25.47 -1.36
CA VAL A 35 37.46 -26.02 0.00
C VAL A 35 36.92 -27.46 -0.03
N GLY A 36 36.04 -27.80 -0.97
CA GLY A 36 35.58 -29.18 -1.21
C GLY A 36 34.79 -29.83 -0.07
N THR A 37 34.30 -29.07 0.92
CA THR A 37 33.54 -29.61 2.05
C THR A 37 32.02 -29.46 1.88
N LYS A 38 31.24 -30.28 2.59
CA LYS A 38 29.77 -30.12 2.66
C LYS A 38 29.35 -28.75 3.19
N LEU A 39 30.16 -28.18 4.09
CA LEU A 39 29.94 -26.83 4.62
C LEU A 39 30.12 -25.77 3.52
N ALA A 40 31.13 -25.91 2.67
CA ALA A 40 31.34 -25.01 1.53
C ALA A 40 30.17 -25.05 0.55
N ALA A 41 29.64 -26.23 0.24
CA ALA A 41 28.46 -26.41 -0.60
C ALA A 41 27.19 -25.77 0.00
N GLY A 42 26.98 -25.89 1.32
CA GLY A 42 25.88 -25.21 2.02
C GLY A 42 26.03 -23.69 1.98
N THR A 43 27.24 -23.19 2.19
CA THR A 43 27.57 -21.76 2.12
C THR A 43 27.39 -21.19 0.72
N PHE A 44 27.76 -21.95 -0.33
CA PHE A 44 27.50 -21.60 -1.72
C PHE A 44 26.00 -21.42 -1.98
N CYS A 45 25.16 -22.40 -1.60
CA CYS A 45 23.72 -22.29 -1.73
C CYS A 45 23.18 -21.05 -1.03
N LEU A 46 23.59 -20.81 0.22
CA LEU A 46 23.14 -19.69 1.03
C LEU A 46 23.46 -18.34 0.36
N PHE A 47 24.71 -18.12 -0.04
CA PHE A 47 25.10 -16.87 -0.68
C PHE A 47 24.46 -16.71 -2.06
N LEU A 48 24.35 -17.78 -2.83
CA LEU A 48 23.69 -17.75 -4.13
C LEU A 48 22.24 -17.27 -4.00
N ILE A 49 21.47 -17.88 -3.10
CA ILE A 49 20.07 -17.52 -2.88
C ILE A 49 19.97 -16.09 -2.31
N ALA A 50 20.83 -15.73 -1.36
CA ALA A 50 20.84 -14.39 -0.78
C ALA A 50 21.12 -13.29 -1.81
N GLY A 51 22.11 -13.48 -2.69
CA GLY A 51 22.41 -12.54 -3.77
C GLY A 51 21.27 -12.41 -4.77
N LEU A 52 20.63 -13.53 -5.13
CA LEU A 52 19.47 -13.54 -6.03
C LEU A 52 18.24 -12.84 -5.42
N TRP A 53 18.03 -12.95 -4.10
CA TRP A 53 16.95 -12.23 -3.40
C TRP A 53 17.25 -10.74 -3.25
N ILE A 54 18.46 -10.34 -2.86
CA ILE A 54 18.79 -8.91 -2.65
C ILE A 54 18.73 -8.13 -3.97
N LEU A 55 19.14 -8.74 -5.07
CA LEU A 55 19.17 -8.08 -6.38
C LEU A 55 17.92 -8.34 -7.24
N GLU A 56 16.99 -9.15 -6.74
CA GLU A 56 15.74 -9.55 -7.42
C GLU A 56 15.96 -9.91 -8.91
N VAL A 57 17.05 -10.64 -9.20
CA VAL A 57 17.42 -11.02 -10.58
C VAL A 57 16.42 -12.00 -11.18
N LEU A 58 15.85 -12.85 -10.32
CA LEU A 58 14.75 -13.75 -10.62
C LEU A 58 13.57 -13.43 -9.70
N PRO A 59 12.32 -13.69 -10.13
CA PRO A 59 11.15 -13.62 -9.26
C PRO A 59 11.37 -14.39 -7.95
N ILE A 60 10.99 -13.77 -6.82
CA ILE A 60 11.28 -14.27 -5.46
C ILE A 60 10.85 -15.73 -5.27
N HIS A 61 9.73 -16.13 -5.87
CA HIS A 61 9.19 -17.49 -5.79
C HIS A 61 10.03 -18.52 -6.58
N ILE A 62 10.62 -18.15 -7.72
CA ILE A 62 11.54 -19.04 -8.47
C ILE A 62 12.81 -19.25 -7.65
N THR A 63 13.38 -18.16 -7.13
CA THR A 63 14.57 -18.20 -6.26
C THR A 63 14.29 -19.02 -5.00
N ALA A 64 13.09 -18.92 -4.43
CA ALA A 64 12.69 -19.70 -3.26
C ALA A 64 12.57 -21.21 -3.54
N LEU A 65 12.45 -21.68 -4.79
CA LEU A 65 12.40 -23.10 -5.14
C LEU A 65 13.79 -23.69 -5.46
N LEU A 66 14.79 -22.85 -5.75
CA LEU A 66 16.16 -23.28 -6.04
C LEU A 66 16.79 -24.20 -4.96
N PRO A 67 16.58 -23.98 -3.64
CA PRO A 67 17.12 -24.89 -2.61
C PRO A 67 16.72 -26.36 -2.81
N ILE A 68 15.50 -26.62 -3.32
CA ILE A 68 14.96 -27.98 -3.52
C ILE A 68 15.83 -28.78 -4.49
N VAL A 69 16.43 -28.11 -5.48
CA VAL A 69 17.27 -28.75 -6.50
C VAL A 69 18.75 -28.63 -6.14
N LEU A 70 19.21 -27.46 -5.72
CA LEU A 70 20.63 -27.18 -5.49
C LEU A 70 21.19 -27.92 -4.27
N ALA A 71 20.48 -27.94 -3.14
CA ALA A 71 21.03 -28.54 -1.93
C ALA A 71 21.15 -30.08 -2.01
N PRO A 72 20.23 -30.83 -2.66
CA PRO A 72 20.41 -32.26 -2.89
C PRO A 72 21.48 -32.58 -3.95
N THR A 73 21.56 -31.81 -5.03
CA THR A 73 22.56 -32.03 -6.09
C THR A 73 23.99 -31.79 -5.60
N LEU A 74 24.18 -30.85 -4.66
CA LEU A 74 25.46 -30.60 -4.01
C LEU A 74 25.71 -31.52 -2.79
N GLY A 75 24.82 -32.46 -2.49
CA GLY A 75 24.99 -33.43 -1.40
C GLY A 75 24.92 -32.82 0.02
N VAL A 76 24.30 -31.64 0.17
CA VAL A 76 24.19 -30.91 1.44
C VAL A 76 23.11 -31.52 2.32
N VAL A 77 21.89 -31.65 1.79
CA VAL A 77 20.73 -32.21 2.50
C VAL A 77 19.87 -33.02 1.52
N PRO A 78 19.30 -34.18 1.91
CA PRO A 78 18.40 -34.94 1.06
C PRO A 78 17.13 -34.17 0.68
N SER A 79 16.65 -34.34 -0.56
CA SER A 79 15.46 -33.65 -1.09
C SER A 79 14.22 -33.79 -0.19
N ARG A 80 13.99 -34.99 0.40
CA ARG A 80 12.85 -35.24 1.29
C ARG A 80 12.80 -34.30 2.50
N VAL A 81 13.95 -33.91 3.05
CA VAL A 81 14.01 -33.02 4.21
C VAL A 81 13.60 -31.61 3.81
N ILE A 82 14.12 -31.12 2.68
CA ILE A 82 13.85 -29.76 2.19
C ILE A 82 12.39 -29.63 1.75
N CYS A 83 11.87 -30.61 1.01
CA CYS A 83 10.48 -30.58 0.54
C CYS A 83 9.46 -30.52 1.67
N ARG A 84 9.77 -31.10 2.85
CA ARG A 84 8.88 -31.05 4.03
C ARG A 84 8.67 -29.63 4.55
N GLU A 85 9.67 -28.76 4.42
CA GLU A 85 9.57 -27.36 4.86
C GLU A 85 8.57 -26.55 4.02
N TYR A 86 8.33 -26.94 2.76
CA TYR A 86 7.33 -26.30 1.88
C TYR A 86 5.89 -26.73 2.18
N THR A 87 5.70 -27.78 2.98
CA THR A 87 4.38 -28.30 3.39
C THR A 87 4.15 -28.09 4.88
N SER A 88 4.67 -27.00 5.46
CA SER A 88 4.48 -26.70 6.88
C SER A 88 3.07 -26.16 7.18
N ASP A 89 2.58 -26.43 8.38
CA ASP A 89 1.27 -25.95 8.86
C ASP A 89 1.12 -24.42 8.76
N THR A 90 2.24 -23.71 8.87
CA THR A 90 2.27 -22.24 8.73
C THR A 90 1.97 -21.79 7.31
N ILE A 91 2.47 -22.51 6.30
CA ILE A 91 2.15 -22.21 4.89
C ILE A 91 0.66 -22.47 4.63
N PHE A 92 0.12 -23.58 5.12
CA PHE A 92 -1.31 -23.88 4.98
C PHE A 92 -2.21 -22.87 5.70
N LEU A 93 -1.83 -22.43 6.91
CA LEU A 93 -2.54 -21.36 7.62
C LEU A 93 -2.54 -20.06 6.81
N PHE A 94 -1.40 -19.70 6.21
CA PHE A 94 -1.27 -18.49 5.38
C PHE A 94 -2.12 -18.60 4.10
N VAL A 95 -2.10 -19.74 3.42
CA VAL A 95 -2.94 -20.01 2.23
C VAL A 95 -4.42 -19.94 2.60
N GLY A 96 -4.84 -20.56 3.70
CA GLY A 96 -6.21 -20.48 4.20
C GLY A 96 -6.65 -19.04 4.50
N GLY A 97 -5.77 -18.26 5.14
CA GLY A 97 -6.00 -16.84 5.38
C GLY A 97 -6.19 -16.04 4.08
N ILE A 98 -5.35 -16.26 3.07
CA ILE A 98 -5.48 -15.63 1.75
C ILE A 98 -6.80 -16.03 1.07
N ILE A 99 -7.22 -17.29 1.15
CA ILE A 99 -8.49 -17.74 0.55
C ILE A 99 -9.68 -17.03 1.20
N ILE A 100 -9.71 -16.92 2.53
CA ILE A 100 -10.77 -16.19 3.26
C ILE A 100 -10.73 -14.71 2.88
N ALA A 101 -9.54 -14.11 2.83
CA ALA A 101 -9.36 -12.72 2.44
C ALA A 101 -9.88 -12.45 1.02
N LEU A 102 -9.54 -13.31 0.05
CA LEU A 102 -10.02 -13.22 -1.33
C LEU A 102 -11.53 -13.42 -1.44
N ALA A 103 -12.13 -14.28 -0.61
CA ALA A 103 -13.59 -14.44 -0.57
C ALA A 103 -14.29 -13.16 -0.08
N VAL A 104 -13.75 -12.49 0.95
CA VAL A 104 -14.23 -11.20 1.45
C VAL A 104 -13.95 -10.05 0.46
N GLU A 105 -12.88 -10.15 -0.31
CA GLU A 105 -12.58 -9.23 -1.39
C GLU A 105 -13.59 -9.38 -2.54
N ASN A 106 -13.83 -10.59 -3.01
CA ASN A 106 -14.77 -10.86 -4.10
C ASN A 106 -16.21 -10.49 -3.75
N SER A 107 -16.61 -10.58 -2.48
CA SER A 107 -17.94 -10.11 -2.04
C SER A 107 -18.07 -8.60 -2.00
N GLN A 108 -16.98 -7.82 -2.17
CA GLN A 108 -16.96 -6.36 -2.08
C GLN A 108 -17.38 -5.80 -0.70
N LEU A 109 -17.52 -6.67 0.32
CA LEU A 109 -17.91 -6.29 1.68
C LEU A 109 -16.98 -5.24 2.28
N HIS A 110 -15.68 -5.38 2.02
CA HIS A 110 -14.63 -4.45 2.45
C HIS A 110 -14.85 -3.01 1.96
N LYS A 111 -15.42 -2.80 0.76
CA LYS A 111 -15.76 -1.45 0.26
C LYS A 111 -16.87 -0.82 1.08
N ARG A 112 -17.89 -1.60 1.43
CA ARG A 112 -19.00 -1.13 2.28
C ARG A 112 -18.52 -0.75 3.67
N ILE A 113 -17.65 -1.57 4.27
CA ILE A 113 -17.02 -1.27 5.56
C ILE A 113 -16.20 0.02 5.47
N SER A 114 -15.39 0.18 4.41
CA SER A 114 -14.55 1.37 4.23
C SER A 114 -15.38 2.65 4.12
N ILE A 115 -16.41 2.65 3.27
CA ILE A 115 -17.31 3.81 3.12
C ILE A 115 -18.06 4.09 4.41
N PHE A 116 -18.54 3.06 5.12
CA PHE A 116 -19.19 3.23 6.42
C PHE A 116 -18.27 3.93 7.42
N VAL A 117 -17.01 3.49 7.55
CA VAL A 117 -16.04 4.10 8.46
C VAL A 117 -15.70 5.54 8.05
N VAL A 118 -15.49 5.80 6.76
CA VAL A 118 -15.24 7.16 6.25
C VAL A 118 -16.42 8.09 6.55
N LYS A 119 -17.66 7.63 6.41
CA LYS A 119 -18.86 8.41 6.76
C LYS A 119 -18.96 8.72 8.25
N LEU A 120 -18.52 7.80 9.10
CA LEU A 120 -18.56 7.96 10.56
C LEU A 120 -17.51 8.97 11.06
N VAL A 121 -16.34 9.01 10.42
CA VAL A 121 -15.22 9.86 10.86
C VAL A 121 -15.39 11.33 10.44
N GLY A 122 -16.13 11.62 9.36
CA GLY A 122 -16.47 12.99 8.95
C GLY A 122 -15.52 13.58 7.89
N THR A 123 -15.62 14.89 7.65
CA THR A 123 -14.99 15.56 6.49
C THR A 123 -13.91 16.60 6.80
N ASP A 124 -13.65 16.89 8.07
CA ASP A 124 -12.50 17.71 8.46
C ASP A 124 -11.19 17.09 7.93
N LYS A 125 -10.25 17.87 7.38
CA LYS A 125 -8.98 17.34 6.82
C LYS A 125 -8.25 16.35 7.75
N ARG A 126 -8.26 16.61 9.06
CA ARG A 126 -7.62 15.76 10.09
C ARG A 126 -8.34 14.42 10.28
N MET A 127 -9.67 14.50 10.36
CA MET A 127 -10.52 13.33 10.50
C MET A 127 -10.56 12.54 9.21
N MET A 128 -10.52 13.20 8.04
CA MET A 128 -10.48 12.52 6.76
C MET A 128 -9.23 11.66 6.62
N LEU A 129 -8.04 12.15 7.02
CA LEU A 129 -6.84 11.30 7.11
C LEU A 129 -7.10 10.07 7.99
N LEU A 130 -7.62 10.24 9.20
CA LEU A 130 -7.95 9.12 10.09
C LEU A 130 -9.00 8.18 9.47
N GLY A 131 -9.98 8.74 8.76
CA GLY A 131 -11.09 8.05 8.11
C GLY A 131 -10.64 7.19 6.94
N PHE A 132 -9.51 7.51 6.30
CA PHE A 132 -8.85 6.62 5.35
C PHE A 132 -7.90 5.64 6.06
N MET A 133 -7.16 6.11 7.08
CA MET A 133 -6.15 5.31 7.78
C MET A 133 -6.75 4.11 8.54
N VAL A 134 -7.82 4.31 9.32
CA VAL A 134 -8.43 3.26 10.15
C VAL A 134 -9.00 2.10 9.32
N PRO A 135 -9.83 2.33 8.29
CA PRO A 135 -10.31 1.23 7.47
C PRO A 135 -9.18 0.59 6.65
N THR A 136 -8.20 1.34 6.15
CA THR A 136 -7.04 0.74 5.46
C THR A 136 -6.27 -0.19 6.39
N TRP A 137 -5.99 0.28 7.62
CA TRP A 137 -5.32 -0.50 8.65
C TRP A 137 -6.09 -1.76 9.01
N PHE A 138 -7.40 -1.65 9.25
CA PHE A 138 -8.24 -2.79 9.58
C PHE A 138 -8.30 -3.81 8.45
N LEU A 139 -8.51 -3.37 7.20
CA LEU A 139 -8.56 -4.27 6.06
C LEU A 139 -7.23 -4.99 5.82
N SER A 140 -6.11 -4.28 6.02
CA SER A 140 -4.77 -4.84 5.82
C SER A 140 -4.34 -5.86 6.88
N MET A 141 -5.13 -6.03 7.95
CA MET A 141 -4.94 -7.15 8.88
C MET A 141 -5.34 -8.49 8.25
N TRP A 142 -6.25 -8.46 7.28
CA TRP A 142 -6.89 -9.65 6.74
C TRP A 142 -6.52 -9.88 5.28
N ILE A 143 -6.34 -8.79 4.54
CA ILE A 143 -5.98 -8.79 3.13
C ILE A 143 -4.52 -8.34 2.99
N ASN A 144 -3.81 -8.80 1.96
CA ASN A 144 -2.44 -8.37 1.68
C ASN A 144 -2.37 -6.83 1.52
N ASN A 145 -1.35 -6.21 2.13
CA ASN A 145 -1.08 -4.77 2.12
C ASN A 145 -1.20 -4.12 0.73
N THR A 146 -0.70 -4.79 -0.32
CA THR A 146 -0.78 -4.26 -1.69
C THR A 146 -2.22 -4.12 -2.16
N ALA A 147 -3.06 -5.13 -1.95
CA ALA A 147 -4.47 -5.09 -2.33
C ALA A 147 -5.24 -4.05 -1.51
N ALA A 148 -5.03 -4.00 -0.19
CA ALA A 148 -5.61 -2.97 0.67
C ALA A 148 -5.28 -1.55 0.19
N THR A 149 -4.03 -1.32 -0.22
CA THR A 149 -3.57 -0.03 -0.75
C THR A 149 -4.24 0.30 -2.09
N VAL A 150 -4.25 -0.63 -3.05
CA VAL A 150 -4.85 -0.40 -4.38
C VAL A 150 -6.33 -0.01 -4.25
N MET A 151 -7.08 -0.71 -3.40
CA MET A 151 -8.50 -0.43 -3.17
C MET A 151 -8.74 0.94 -2.56
N MET A 152 -7.95 1.33 -1.56
CA MET A 152 -8.13 2.62 -0.90
C MET A 152 -7.63 3.77 -1.77
N VAL A 153 -6.59 3.55 -2.60
CA VAL A 153 -6.11 4.53 -3.59
C VAL A 153 -7.20 4.88 -4.61
N THR A 154 -8.06 3.95 -5.03
CA THR A 154 -9.15 4.30 -5.95
C THR A 154 -10.14 5.28 -5.31
N ILE A 155 -10.42 5.12 -4.01
CA ILE A 155 -11.31 6.03 -3.27
C ILE A 155 -10.61 7.37 -3.02
N VAL A 156 -9.33 7.35 -2.66
CA VAL A 156 -8.51 8.56 -2.50
C VAL A 156 -8.49 9.37 -3.80
N ASN A 157 -8.32 8.71 -4.95
CA ASN A 157 -8.33 9.38 -6.26
C ASN A 157 -9.71 9.95 -6.61
N SER A 158 -10.80 9.24 -6.29
CA SER A 158 -12.18 9.73 -6.46
C SER A 158 -12.42 11.00 -5.63
N VAL A 159 -11.94 11.01 -4.39
CA VAL A 159 -12.02 12.21 -3.52
C VAL A 159 -11.12 13.32 -4.06
N LEU A 160 -9.85 13.04 -4.38
CA LEU A 160 -8.89 14.05 -4.84
C LEU A 160 -9.34 14.73 -6.14
N SER A 161 -9.79 13.95 -7.13
CA SER A 161 -10.31 14.48 -8.40
C SER A 161 -11.52 15.40 -8.19
N SER A 162 -12.36 15.12 -7.20
CA SER A 162 -13.50 15.97 -6.84
C SER A 162 -13.06 17.29 -6.17
N LEU A 163 -11.93 17.29 -5.46
CA LEU A 163 -11.34 18.53 -4.93
C LEU A 163 -10.75 19.39 -6.05
N GLU A 164 -10.10 18.76 -7.04
CA GLU A 164 -9.52 19.44 -8.21
C GLU A 164 -10.59 20.00 -9.15
N GLN A 165 -11.65 19.25 -9.46
CA GLN A 165 -12.79 19.75 -10.24
C GLN A 165 -13.41 20.99 -9.60
N GLY A 166 -13.45 20.99 -8.27
CA GLY A 166 -13.91 22.11 -7.50
C GLY A 166 -13.14 23.41 -7.69
N LEU A 167 -11.87 23.29 -8.08
CA LEU A 167 -10.96 24.39 -8.39
C LEU A 167 -11.25 24.94 -9.79
N VAL A 168 -11.54 24.05 -10.76
CA VAL A 168 -11.97 24.45 -12.11
C VAL A 168 -13.30 25.22 -12.06
N THR A 169 -14.27 24.78 -11.26
CA THR A 169 -15.56 25.49 -11.14
C THR A 169 -15.39 26.87 -10.50
N GLN A 170 -14.50 27.02 -9.52
CA GLN A 170 -14.21 28.33 -8.93
C GLN A 170 -13.49 29.24 -9.92
N ASP A 171 -12.46 28.76 -10.61
CA ASP A 171 -11.72 29.53 -11.62
C ASP A 171 -12.65 29.98 -12.76
N LEU A 172 -13.53 29.09 -13.22
CA LEU A 172 -14.55 29.39 -14.22
C LEU A 172 -15.59 30.42 -13.71
N ALA A 173 -16.09 30.27 -12.48
CA ALA A 173 -17.04 31.20 -11.88
C ALA A 173 -16.43 32.59 -11.63
N LEU A 174 -15.16 32.66 -11.21
CA LEU A 174 -14.42 33.90 -11.01
C LEU A 174 -14.14 34.60 -12.34
N LYS A 175 -13.86 33.82 -13.41
CA LYS A 175 -13.74 34.31 -14.78
C LYS A 175 -15.06 34.89 -15.29
N ILE A 176 -16.19 34.16 -15.13
CA ILE A 176 -17.54 34.64 -15.53
C ILE A 176 -17.95 35.92 -14.78
N LEU A 177 -17.67 35.99 -13.47
CA LEU A 177 -17.94 37.18 -12.65
C LEU A 177 -17.13 38.39 -13.10
N LYS A 178 -15.91 38.18 -13.60
CA LYS A 178 -15.04 39.25 -14.11
C LYS A 178 -15.43 39.70 -15.53
N THR A 179 -15.86 38.80 -16.41
CA THR A 179 -16.26 39.17 -17.79
C THR A 179 -17.64 39.80 -17.89
N GLY A 180 -18.50 39.67 -16.87
CA GLY A 180 -19.72 40.48 -16.73
C GLY A 180 -20.76 40.33 -17.84
N LYS A 181 -20.61 39.38 -18.78
CA LYS A 181 -21.56 39.10 -19.86
C LYS A 181 -21.98 37.65 -19.83
N ARG A 182 -23.30 37.47 -19.71
CA ARG A 182 -23.96 36.19 -19.37
C ARG A 182 -24.37 35.38 -20.60
N GLU A 183 -24.05 35.84 -21.80
CA GLU A 183 -24.52 35.26 -23.06
C GLU A 183 -23.34 35.11 -24.01
N ASP A 184 -23.20 33.91 -24.59
CA ASP A 184 -22.16 33.44 -25.52
C ASP A 184 -20.85 32.87 -24.94
N PHE A 185 -21.01 31.82 -24.13
CA PHE A 185 -19.95 31.01 -23.52
C PHE A 185 -18.98 30.32 -24.51
N ALA A 186 -19.42 30.07 -25.75
CA ALA A 186 -18.65 29.29 -26.74
C ALA A 186 -17.68 30.14 -27.58
N VAL A 187 -17.91 31.46 -27.68
CA VAL A 187 -17.16 32.36 -28.58
C VAL A 187 -15.93 32.98 -27.89
N GLU A 188 -15.92 33.06 -26.56
CA GLU A 188 -14.77 33.58 -25.79
C GLU A 188 -13.66 32.54 -25.52
N LEU A 189 -13.96 31.24 -25.67
CA LEU A 189 -12.97 30.14 -25.57
C LEU A 189 -11.85 30.27 -26.63
N GLU A 190 -12.09 30.98 -27.73
CA GLU A 190 -11.14 31.15 -28.83
C GLU A 190 -10.26 32.41 -28.69
N LYS A 191 -10.57 33.31 -27.75
CA LYS A 191 -9.85 34.60 -27.55
C LYS A 191 -9.00 34.64 -26.27
N MET A 192 -8.67 33.47 -25.72
CA MET A 192 -7.92 33.31 -24.47
C MET A 192 -6.49 33.84 -24.56
N GLU A 193 -6.24 35.12 -24.29
CA GLU A 193 -4.86 35.62 -24.10
C GLU A 193 -4.77 36.95 -23.32
N GLU A 194 -5.62 37.18 -22.31
CA GLU A 194 -5.38 38.26 -21.33
C GLU A 194 -4.97 37.70 -19.96
N PRO A 195 -3.89 38.22 -19.35
CA PRO A 195 -3.34 37.66 -18.12
C PRO A 195 -4.22 37.98 -16.92
N LEU A 196 -4.39 36.99 -16.06
CA LEU A 196 -5.16 37.08 -14.82
C LEU A 196 -4.41 38.02 -13.85
N SER A 197 -5.13 38.86 -13.10
CA SER A 197 -4.52 39.75 -12.09
C SER A 197 -3.63 38.96 -11.11
N SER A 198 -2.38 39.39 -10.89
CA SER A 198 -1.34 38.65 -10.17
C SER A 198 -1.75 38.10 -8.79
N GLU A 199 -2.54 38.82 -8.00
CA GLU A 199 -3.02 38.37 -6.68
C GLU A 199 -3.93 37.14 -6.74
N LEU A 200 -4.70 36.98 -7.82
CA LEU A 200 -5.59 35.83 -8.01
C LEU A 200 -4.84 34.62 -8.56
N GLU A 201 -3.81 34.85 -9.37
CA GLU A 201 -2.88 33.79 -9.79
C GLU A 201 -2.13 33.22 -8.57
N GLU A 202 -1.61 34.08 -7.68
CA GLU A 202 -0.93 33.64 -6.45
C GLU A 202 -1.86 32.87 -5.51
N GLN A 203 -3.12 33.32 -5.34
CA GLN A 203 -4.10 32.60 -4.50
C GLN A 203 -4.54 31.26 -5.10
N ASP A 204 -4.70 31.17 -6.42
CA ASP A 204 -5.03 29.91 -7.10
C ASP A 204 -3.86 28.93 -7.01
N GLN A 205 -2.63 29.42 -7.23
CA GLN A 205 -1.42 28.61 -7.15
C GLN A 205 -1.17 28.06 -5.74
N ALA A 206 -1.33 28.89 -4.70
CA ALA A 206 -1.22 28.46 -3.31
C ALA A 206 -2.28 27.40 -2.95
N TYR A 207 -3.51 27.55 -3.45
CA TYR A 207 -4.59 26.60 -3.20
C TYR A 207 -4.39 25.26 -3.93
N ARG A 208 -3.92 25.28 -5.19
CA ARG A 208 -3.50 24.07 -5.93
C ARG A 208 -2.39 23.33 -5.19
N GLU A 209 -1.42 24.07 -4.67
CA GLU A 209 -0.33 23.48 -3.90
C GLU A 209 -0.83 22.81 -2.62
N ASP A 210 -1.79 23.43 -1.92
CA ASP A 210 -2.44 22.87 -0.73
C ASP A 210 -3.21 21.57 -1.05
N ILE A 211 -3.97 21.53 -2.16
CA ILE A 211 -4.65 20.30 -2.59
C ILE A 211 -3.64 19.23 -2.95
N ARG A 212 -2.56 19.56 -3.66
CA ARG A 212 -1.51 18.61 -4.02
C ARG A 212 -0.83 18.02 -2.79
N LYS A 213 -0.42 18.87 -1.83
CA LYS A 213 0.16 18.43 -0.55
C LYS A 213 -0.80 17.51 0.20
N PHE A 214 -2.08 17.85 0.21
CA PHE A 214 -3.11 17.06 0.86
C PHE A 214 -3.37 15.72 0.16
N GLY A 215 -3.37 15.68 -1.19
CA GLY A 215 -3.45 14.46 -1.98
C GLY A 215 -2.28 13.52 -1.69
N VAL A 216 -1.05 14.06 -1.67
CA VAL A 216 0.15 13.30 -1.27
C VAL A 216 0.01 12.75 0.16
N ALA A 217 -0.51 13.55 1.09
CA ALA A 217 -0.76 13.10 2.46
C ALA A 217 -1.76 11.93 2.53
N LEU A 218 -2.87 12.00 1.78
CA LEU A 218 -3.88 10.94 1.71
C LEU A 218 -3.33 9.64 1.08
N SER A 219 -2.53 9.75 0.02
CA SER A 219 -1.89 8.58 -0.59
C SER A 219 -0.89 7.93 0.38
N LEU A 220 -0.03 8.74 1.01
CA LEU A 220 0.96 8.23 1.97
C LEU A 220 0.30 7.64 3.22
N CYS A 221 -0.74 8.27 3.76
CA CYS A 221 -1.42 7.75 4.94
C CYS A 221 -2.03 6.37 4.67
N THR A 222 -2.56 6.16 3.47
CA THR A 222 -3.09 4.87 3.02
C THR A 222 -1.99 3.80 2.98
N CYS A 223 -0.86 4.07 2.33
CA CYS A 223 0.27 3.14 2.24
C CYS A 223 0.83 2.75 3.62
N TYR A 224 1.03 3.73 4.50
CA TYR A 224 1.55 3.46 5.84
C TYR A 224 0.54 2.74 6.72
N SER A 225 -0.75 3.07 6.63
CA SER A 225 -1.80 2.36 7.35
C SER A 225 -1.90 0.90 6.96
N ALA A 226 -1.78 0.57 5.66
CA ALA A 226 -1.73 -0.81 5.20
C ALA A 226 -0.55 -1.55 5.85
N THR A 227 0.63 -0.93 5.84
CA THR A 227 1.82 -1.50 6.47
C THR A 227 1.64 -1.72 7.98
N CYS A 228 1.05 -0.77 8.69
CA CYS A 228 0.76 -0.91 10.11
C CYS A 228 -0.22 -2.07 10.36
N GLY A 229 -1.29 -2.18 9.56
CA GLY A 229 -2.31 -3.20 9.70
C GLY A 229 -1.76 -4.61 9.51
N GLY A 230 -0.87 -4.80 8.53
CA GLY A 230 -0.25 -6.09 8.25
C GLY A 230 0.63 -6.66 9.39
N ILE A 231 0.99 -5.84 10.39
CA ILE A 231 1.73 -6.27 11.58
C ILE A 231 0.78 -6.94 12.59
N ALA A 232 -0.49 -6.52 12.64
CA ALA A 232 -1.42 -6.88 13.73
C ALA A 232 -1.76 -8.38 13.80
N THR A 233 -1.77 -9.06 12.67
CA THR A 233 -2.18 -10.46 12.56
C THR A 233 -1.08 -11.31 11.94
N LEU A 234 -1.13 -12.61 12.22
CA LEU A 234 -0.16 -13.56 11.69
C LEU A 234 -0.29 -13.76 10.17
N THR A 235 -1.49 -13.59 9.63
CA THR A 235 -1.81 -13.72 8.19
C THR A 235 -1.59 -12.42 7.41
N GLY A 236 -1.40 -11.28 8.09
CA GLY A 236 -1.31 -9.98 7.43
C GLY A 236 -0.09 -9.85 6.53
N THR A 237 1.09 -10.31 6.98
CA THR A 237 2.34 -10.20 6.21
C THR A 237 3.20 -11.46 6.26
N ALA A 238 3.92 -11.73 5.17
CA ALA A 238 4.81 -12.88 5.05
C ALA A 238 5.89 -12.99 6.15
N PRO A 239 6.52 -11.89 6.64
CA PRO A 239 7.47 -11.96 7.75
C PRO A 239 6.90 -12.57 9.03
N ASN A 240 5.63 -12.30 9.34
CA ASN A 240 4.96 -12.87 10.52
C ASN A 240 4.82 -14.39 10.41
N ALA A 241 4.47 -14.88 9.22
CA ALA A 241 4.42 -16.31 8.93
C ALA A 241 5.82 -16.95 8.99
N VAL A 242 6.84 -16.30 8.41
CA VAL A 242 8.23 -16.79 8.49
C VAL A 242 8.71 -16.87 9.95
N LEU A 243 8.41 -15.86 10.76
CA LEU A 243 8.75 -15.85 12.18
C LEU A 243 8.12 -17.05 12.90
N ARG A 244 6.83 -17.34 12.66
CA ARG A 244 6.18 -18.53 13.21
C ARG A 244 6.93 -19.80 12.85
N GLY A 245 7.24 -19.98 11.57
CA GLY A 245 7.98 -21.15 11.09
C GLY A 245 9.31 -21.32 11.82
N ILE A 246 10.10 -20.24 11.93
CA ILE A 246 11.39 -20.26 12.61
C ILE A 246 11.24 -20.59 14.10
N VAL A 247 10.29 -19.97 14.79
CA VAL A 247 10.05 -20.18 16.22
C VAL A 247 9.68 -21.64 16.48
N THR A 248 8.75 -22.20 15.69
CA THR A 248 8.33 -23.60 15.81
C THR A 248 9.49 -24.57 15.56
N THR A 249 10.34 -24.30 14.55
CA THR A 249 11.48 -25.17 14.22
C THR A 249 12.61 -25.07 15.24
N ARG A 250 12.86 -23.89 15.83
CA ARG A 250 13.99 -23.65 16.75
C ARG A 250 13.69 -23.97 18.21
N TYR A 251 12.48 -23.66 18.67
CA TYR A 251 12.09 -23.77 20.08
C TYR A 251 11.05 -24.86 20.33
N GLY A 252 10.64 -25.60 19.28
CA GLY A 252 9.57 -26.58 19.33
C GLY A 252 8.18 -25.94 19.19
N ALA A 253 7.13 -26.77 19.25
CA ALA A 253 5.76 -26.29 19.32
C ALA A 253 5.56 -25.60 20.69
N VAL A 254 5.81 -24.30 20.74
CA VAL A 254 5.45 -23.50 21.91
C VAL A 254 3.92 -23.38 21.86
N ASP A 255 3.21 -24.07 22.74
CA ASP A 255 1.73 -24.07 22.82
C ASP A 255 1.13 -22.65 22.88
N ASN A 256 1.94 -21.67 23.27
CA ASN A 256 1.56 -20.26 23.39
C ASN A 256 1.77 -19.42 22.11
N PHE A 257 2.28 -19.96 21.01
CA PHE A 257 2.48 -19.20 19.76
C PHE A 257 1.39 -19.51 18.72
N THR A 258 0.17 -19.02 18.97
CA THR A 258 -1.01 -19.20 18.15
C THR A 258 -1.41 -17.88 17.46
N PHE A 259 -2.37 -17.95 16.52
CA PHE A 259 -2.93 -16.77 15.87
C PHE A 259 -3.45 -15.75 16.91
N SER A 260 -4.19 -16.22 17.91
CA SER A 260 -4.82 -15.38 18.94
C SER A 260 -3.81 -14.72 19.86
N THR A 261 -2.75 -15.44 20.27
CA THR A 261 -1.72 -14.87 21.14
C THR A 261 -0.85 -13.86 20.39
N TRP A 262 -0.54 -14.12 19.12
CA TRP A 262 0.12 -13.13 18.27
C TRP A 262 -0.73 -11.86 18.13
N MET A 263 -2.01 -12.01 17.81
CA MET A 263 -2.91 -10.87 17.67
C MET A 263 -3.01 -10.06 18.97
N ALA A 264 -3.15 -10.72 20.13
CA ALA A 264 -3.19 -10.03 21.42
C ALA A 264 -1.91 -9.22 21.71
N TYR A 265 -0.76 -9.70 21.24
CA TYR A 265 0.52 -9.00 21.36
C TYR A 265 0.72 -7.88 20.33
N ALA A 266 0.47 -8.17 19.05
CA ALA A 266 0.84 -7.32 17.92
C ALA A 266 -0.23 -6.26 17.60
N PHE A 267 -1.51 -6.53 17.86
CA PHE A 267 -2.59 -5.58 17.59
C PHE A 267 -2.43 -4.25 18.37
N PRO A 268 -2.14 -4.24 19.68
CA PRO A 268 -1.90 -2.99 20.41
C PRO A 268 -0.73 -2.19 19.82
N ILE A 269 0.37 -2.86 19.46
CA ILE A 269 1.56 -2.23 18.87
C ILE A 269 1.21 -1.61 17.51
N SER A 270 0.52 -2.37 16.67
CA SER A 270 0.06 -1.93 15.35
C SER A 270 -0.89 -0.71 15.45
N PHE A 271 -1.81 -0.71 16.41
CA PHE A 271 -2.71 0.41 16.66
C PHE A 271 -1.97 1.66 17.15
N LEU A 272 -0.99 1.50 18.06
CA LEU A 272 -0.14 2.61 18.51
C LEU A 272 0.68 3.18 17.34
N GLN A 273 1.20 2.33 16.47
CA GLN A 273 1.94 2.76 15.29
C GLN A 273 1.06 3.50 14.28
N LEU A 274 -0.21 3.10 14.14
CA LEU A 274 -1.20 3.83 13.34
C LEU A 274 -1.40 5.26 13.85
N ILE A 275 -1.62 5.41 15.17
CA ILE A 275 -1.79 6.72 15.81
C ILE A 275 -0.53 7.57 15.65
N PHE A 276 0.64 6.98 15.88
CA PHE A 276 1.92 7.69 15.73
C PHE A 276 2.14 8.20 14.30
N THR A 277 1.86 7.34 13.31
CA THR A 277 1.92 7.70 11.89
C THR A 277 0.93 8.82 11.57
N TRP A 278 -0.30 8.73 12.09
CA TRP A 278 -1.33 9.75 11.90
C TRP A 278 -0.87 11.11 12.44
N ILE A 279 -0.29 11.14 13.65
CA ILE A 279 0.26 12.36 14.26
C ILE A 279 1.39 12.94 13.40
N ILE A 280 2.35 12.12 12.96
CA ILE A 280 3.47 12.58 12.13
C ILE A 280 2.96 13.18 10.81
N LEU A 281 2.05 12.50 10.11
CA LEU A 281 1.51 12.99 8.85
C LEU A 281 0.72 14.29 9.04
N MET A 282 -0.03 14.40 10.14
CA MET A 282 -0.69 15.64 10.48
C MET A 282 0.32 16.77 10.76
N LEU A 283 1.41 16.52 11.49
CA LEU A 283 2.43 17.53 11.77
C LEU A 283 3.15 18.00 10.50
N ILE A 284 3.45 17.10 9.57
CA ILE A 284 4.15 17.42 8.31
C ILE A 284 3.23 18.16 7.33
N TYR A 285 2.01 17.68 7.10
CA TYR A 285 1.16 18.16 6.01
C TYR A 285 0.10 19.20 6.41
N ILE A 286 -0.28 19.25 7.69
CA ILE A 286 -1.23 20.26 8.21
C ILE A 286 -0.52 21.33 9.05
N GLY A 287 0.60 20.96 9.68
CA GLY A 287 1.44 21.86 10.46
C GLY A 287 1.07 21.92 11.95
N PRO A 288 2.05 22.11 12.85
CA PRO A 288 1.89 21.98 14.30
C PRO A 288 0.92 22.99 14.93
N ARG A 289 0.78 24.18 14.33
CA ARG A 289 -0.16 25.21 14.81
C ARG A 289 -1.61 24.81 14.57
N TRP A 290 -1.88 24.16 13.44
CA TRP A 290 -3.21 23.70 13.09
C TRP A 290 -3.51 22.35 13.71
N THR A 291 -2.58 21.42 13.90
CA THR A 291 -2.88 20.11 14.51
C THR A 291 -3.51 20.18 15.90
N PHE A 292 -3.07 21.12 16.75
CA PHE A 292 -3.56 21.25 18.14
C PHE A 292 -4.65 22.31 18.35
N THR A 293 -5.02 23.07 17.32
CA THR A 293 -6.15 24.02 17.44
C THR A 293 -7.46 23.28 17.20
N LEU A 294 -8.22 23.06 18.28
CA LEU A 294 -9.61 22.58 18.24
C LEU A 294 -10.53 23.78 18.01
N GLY A 295 -11.25 23.80 16.88
CA GLY A 295 -12.49 24.58 16.74
C GLY A 295 -12.39 26.11 16.67
N LYS A 296 -11.57 26.69 15.77
CA LYS A 296 -11.72 28.13 15.42
C LYS A 296 -12.05 28.34 13.95
N ASN A 297 -13.09 29.16 13.71
CA ASN A 297 -13.64 29.66 12.44
C ASN A 297 -13.18 28.88 11.20
N ARG A 298 -13.97 27.85 10.84
CA ARG A 298 -13.81 27.16 9.55
C ARG A 298 -14.01 28.20 8.43
N SER A 299 -12.96 28.42 7.66
CA SER A 299 -13.03 29.27 6.46
C SER A 299 -14.14 28.75 5.54
N SER A 300 -14.86 29.65 4.86
CA SER A 300 -15.93 29.30 3.92
C SER A 300 -15.45 28.27 2.87
N LYS A 301 -14.19 28.40 2.41
CA LYS A 301 -13.54 27.44 1.51
C LYS A 301 -13.35 26.05 2.11
N ALA A 302 -13.06 25.94 3.42
CA ALA A 302 -12.92 24.65 4.09
C ALA A 302 -14.28 23.94 4.26
N LEU A 303 -15.34 24.70 4.53
CA LEU A 303 -16.70 24.18 4.61
C LEU A 303 -17.22 23.68 3.25
N GLU A 304 -16.88 24.37 2.16
CA GLU A 304 -17.21 23.94 0.80
C GLU A 304 -16.48 22.64 0.43
N LEU A 305 -15.20 22.52 0.80
CA LEU A 305 -14.40 21.30 0.66
C LEU A 305 -15.06 20.11 1.38
N GLU A 306 -15.49 20.32 2.64
CA GLU A 306 -16.17 19.31 3.43
C GLU A 306 -17.46 18.83 2.76
N ARG A 307 -18.28 19.75 2.24
CA ARG A 307 -19.54 19.40 1.55
C ARG A 307 -19.27 18.58 0.29
N ARG A 308 -18.26 18.94 -0.50
CA ARG A 308 -17.90 18.21 -1.74
C ARG A 308 -17.37 16.82 -1.43
N SER A 309 -16.42 16.69 -0.51
CA SER A 309 -15.92 15.38 -0.07
C SER A 309 -17.07 14.50 0.44
N LYS A 310 -18.00 15.07 1.22
CA LYS A 310 -19.18 14.34 1.72
C LYS A 310 -20.09 13.87 0.59
N ALA A 311 -20.35 14.72 -0.39
CA ALA A 311 -21.19 14.38 -1.53
C ALA A 311 -20.62 13.21 -2.35
N VAL A 312 -19.31 13.17 -2.52
CA VAL A 312 -18.60 12.08 -3.21
C VAL A 312 -18.68 10.79 -2.41
N ILE A 313 -18.40 10.84 -1.11
CA ILE A 313 -18.53 9.66 -0.23
C ILE A 313 -19.98 9.13 -0.24
N ASP A 314 -20.97 10.03 -0.23
CA ASP A 314 -22.38 9.65 -0.33
C ASP A 314 -22.74 9.08 -1.71
N GLN A 315 -22.11 9.55 -2.78
CA GLN A 315 -22.26 8.99 -4.12
C GLN A 315 -21.66 7.59 -4.22
N GLU A 316 -20.45 7.38 -3.72
CA GLU A 316 -19.82 6.06 -3.64
C GLU A 316 -20.65 5.10 -2.76
N ALA A 317 -21.23 5.58 -1.67
CA ALA A 317 -22.15 4.81 -0.84
C ALA A 317 -23.42 4.39 -1.61
N ARG A 318 -23.95 5.26 -2.47
CA ARG A 318 -25.12 4.95 -3.32
C ARG A 318 -24.77 3.96 -4.43
N ASN A 319 -23.57 4.07 -5.01
CA ASN A 319 -23.09 3.16 -6.06
C ASN A 319 -23.00 1.71 -5.59
N LEU A 320 -22.77 1.48 -4.29
CA LEU A 320 -22.71 0.13 -3.71
C LEU A 320 -24.07 -0.58 -3.60
N GLY A 321 -25.19 0.14 -3.73
CA GLY A 321 -26.54 -0.45 -3.68
C GLY A 321 -26.89 -1.18 -2.37
N PRO A 322 -28.01 -1.93 -2.35
CA PRO A 322 -28.41 -2.75 -1.20
C PRO A 322 -27.43 -3.91 -0.99
N MET A 323 -27.31 -4.38 0.25
CA MET A 323 -26.39 -5.44 0.62
C MET A 323 -26.79 -6.75 -0.07
N THR A 324 -25.88 -7.31 -0.86
CA THR A 324 -26.12 -8.57 -1.57
C THR A 324 -26.01 -9.76 -0.62
N PHE A 325 -26.61 -10.90 -0.99
CA PHE A 325 -26.48 -12.13 -0.21
C PHE A 325 -25.02 -12.55 -0.03
N GLN A 326 -24.19 -12.34 -1.06
CA GLN A 326 -22.75 -12.63 -1.02
C GLN A 326 -22.02 -11.83 0.06
N GLU A 327 -22.35 -10.55 0.22
CA GLU A 327 -21.78 -9.69 1.26
C GLU A 327 -22.19 -10.15 2.66
N ILE A 328 -23.45 -10.53 2.84
CA ILE A 328 -23.98 -10.99 4.14
C ILE A 328 -23.35 -12.33 4.53
N SER A 329 -23.29 -13.29 3.60
CA SER A 329 -22.68 -14.59 3.85
C SER A 329 -21.18 -14.46 4.14
N ALA A 330 -20.45 -13.63 3.39
CA ALA A 330 -19.04 -13.37 3.66
C ALA A 330 -18.82 -12.70 5.02
N GLY A 331 -19.69 -11.75 5.40
CA GLY A 331 -19.62 -11.10 6.70
C GLY A 331 -19.92 -12.05 7.86
N PHE A 332 -20.89 -12.95 7.69
CA PHE A 332 -21.20 -13.98 8.68
C PHE A 332 -20.02 -14.94 8.85
N LEU A 333 -19.49 -15.50 7.75
CA LEU A 333 -18.33 -16.40 7.75
C LEU A 333 -17.07 -15.76 8.35
N PHE A 334 -16.93 -14.44 8.24
CA PHE A 334 -15.80 -13.72 8.81
C PHE A 334 -15.92 -13.51 10.33
N LEU A 335 -17.14 -13.47 10.86
CA LEU A 335 -17.42 -13.22 12.28
C LEU A 335 -17.57 -14.50 13.10
N THR A 336 -17.91 -15.63 12.47
CA THR A 336 -18.06 -16.96 13.11
C THR A 336 -16.77 -17.75 13.10
#